data_AF-A0A2V7FBT9-F1
#
_entry.id   AF-A0A2V7FBT9-F1
#
_cell.length_a   1.000
_cell.length_b   1.000
_cell.length_c   1.000
_cell.angle_alpha   90.00
_cell.angle_beta   90.00
_cell.angle_gamma   90.00
#
_symmetry.space_group_name_H-M   'P 1'
#
loop_
_entity.id
_entity.type
_entity.pdbx_description
1 polymer ?
#
loop_
_entity_poly.entity_id
_entity_poly.type
_entity_poly.pdbx_seq_one_letter_code
_entity_poly.pdbx_strand_id
1 'polypeptide(L)'
;MDQAWADGGHRHQQARRGGDGDRHARRPRTRHPSAAGGCVAGGGRATGARATAAVSVVSGLAASGRDRNSSRQGSALRKSLTVAVAVTALAVGITSGIYAQGSDWKAPADAKNVKNPLAAKKNDPKVLGDAKKAVEQNCVTCHGPNGKGDGPAAAALPPPKPADWTSSRVASETDGEIFWKISNGRGAMPPWKHLPEQQRWELVNYIRSLQAKK
;
A
#
# COMPACT_ATOMS: atom_id res chain seq x y z
N MET A 1 28.19 -49.05 38.35
CA MET A 1 27.30 -48.66 37.22
C MET A 1 28.25 -48.24 36.13
N ASP A 2 28.60 -49.18 35.26
CA ASP A 2 29.77 -49.09 34.39
C ASP A 2 29.39 -49.44 32.94
N GLN A 3 30.25 -48.96 32.02
CA GLN A 3 30.26 -49.06 30.54
C GLN A 3 29.81 -47.75 29.86
N ALA A 4 30.66 -46.87 29.31
CA ALA A 4 31.87 -46.97 28.45
C ALA A 4 31.59 -47.32 26.97
N TRP A 5 31.84 -46.31 26.11
CA TRP A 5 32.48 -46.31 24.77
C TRP A 5 31.86 -47.16 23.64
N ALA A 6 31.60 -46.54 22.47
CA ALA A 6 32.50 -46.60 21.31
C ALA A 6 31.84 -46.20 19.98
N ASP A 7 32.71 -45.74 19.08
CA ASP A 7 32.51 -45.16 17.76
C ASP A 7 32.10 -46.13 16.64
N GLY A 8 31.65 -45.54 15.51
CA GLY A 8 31.65 -46.14 14.18
C GLY A 8 30.81 -45.28 13.22
N GLY A 9 31.32 -44.63 12.18
CA GLY A 9 32.37 -45.03 11.26
C GLY A 9 31.75 -45.35 9.90
N HIS A 10 31.37 -44.34 9.10
CA HIS A 10 30.93 -44.56 7.72
C HIS A 10 31.69 -43.67 6.74
N ARG A 11 32.63 -44.32 6.05
CA ARG A 11 33.33 -43.84 4.87
C ARG A 11 32.58 -44.40 3.65
N HIS A 12 32.07 -43.55 2.78
CA HIS A 12 31.84 -43.93 1.38
C HIS A 12 32.21 -42.77 0.45
N GLN A 13 33.31 -42.99 -0.25
CA GLN A 13 33.71 -42.27 -1.45
C GLN A 13 32.70 -42.58 -2.55
N GLN A 14 32.40 -41.61 -3.41
CA GLN A 14 32.38 -41.83 -4.86
C GLN A 14 32.38 -40.51 -5.63
N ALA A 15 33.42 -40.38 -6.45
CA ALA A 15 33.62 -39.35 -7.45
C ALA A 15 32.59 -39.42 -8.58
N ARG A 16 32.22 -38.28 -9.16
CA ARG A 16 31.96 -38.16 -10.59
C ARG A 16 32.57 -36.87 -11.15
N ARG A 17 33.33 -37.09 -12.23
CA ARG A 17 34.07 -36.14 -13.06
C ARG A 17 33.18 -35.64 -14.20
N GLY A 18 33.56 -34.47 -14.73
CA GLY A 18 33.35 -34.05 -16.13
C GLY A 18 31.92 -33.60 -16.47
N GLY A 19 31.69 -32.60 -17.31
CA GLY A 19 32.55 -31.86 -18.24
C GLY A 19 31.63 -31.20 -19.27
N ASP A 20 32.08 -30.07 -19.79
CA ASP A 20 31.77 -29.46 -21.10
C ASP A 20 30.33 -29.37 -21.60
N GLY A 21 29.95 -28.16 -22.01
CA GLY A 21 28.93 -28.03 -23.03
C GLY A 21 28.28 -26.67 -23.16
N ASP A 22 29.07 -25.62 -23.39
CA ASP A 22 28.61 -24.38 -24.00
C ASP A 22 27.72 -24.69 -25.22
N ARG A 23 26.44 -24.31 -25.12
CA ARG A 23 25.53 -24.26 -26.26
C ARG A 23 24.93 -22.87 -26.36
N HIS A 24 25.62 -22.05 -27.14
CA HIS A 24 25.13 -20.81 -27.71
C HIS A 24 23.84 -21.04 -28.51
N ALA A 25 22.70 -20.69 -27.92
CA ALA A 25 21.45 -20.53 -28.65
C ALA A 25 21.42 -19.14 -29.31
N ARG A 26 21.67 -19.11 -30.62
CA ARG A 26 21.53 -17.94 -31.49
C ARG A 26 20.07 -17.47 -31.50
N ARG A 27 19.82 -16.22 -31.11
CA ARG A 27 18.53 -15.53 -31.26
C ARG A 27 18.37 -15.03 -32.70
N PRO A 28 17.24 -15.26 -33.39
CA PRO A 28 16.95 -14.57 -34.63
C PRO A 28 16.55 -13.10 -34.36
N ARG A 29 17.30 -12.18 -34.97
CA ARG A 29 16.98 -10.75 -35.08
C ARG A 29 15.82 -10.59 -36.07
N THR A 30 14.64 -10.23 -35.61
CA THR A 30 13.57 -9.73 -36.46
C THR A 30 13.71 -8.21 -36.64
N ARG A 31 13.52 -7.79 -37.88
CA ARG A 31 13.79 -6.45 -38.40
C ARG A 31 12.67 -5.46 -38.07
N HIS A 32 13.06 -4.21 -37.86
CA HIS A 32 12.22 -3.02 -37.95
C HIS A 32 11.57 -2.86 -39.33
N PRO A 33 10.42 -2.18 -39.38
CA PRO A 33 10.18 -1.19 -40.42
C PRO A 33 10.14 0.24 -39.87
N SER A 34 10.66 1.12 -40.73
CA SER A 34 10.81 2.57 -40.63
C SER A 34 9.58 3.29 -41.22
N ALA A 35 9.13 4.36 -40.58
CA ALA A 35 8.37 5.49 -41.18
C ALA A 35 8.30 6.60 -40.10
N ALA A 36 9.06 7.69 -40.18
CA ALA A 36 8.95 8.84 -41.09
C ALA A 36 7.74 9.74 -40.79
N GLY A 37 8.05 11.00 -40.40
CA GLY A 37 7.27 12.18 -40.78
C GLY A 37 6.54 12.91 -39.66
N GLY A 38 6.89 14.19 -39.47
CA GLY A 38 5.92 15.20 -39.03
C GLY A 38 6.37 16.13 -37.89
N CYS A 39 7.30 17.03 -38.17
CA CYS A 39 7.42 18.28 -37.41
C CYS A 39 6.24 19.19 -37.76
N VAL A 40 5.47 19.65 -36.77
CA VAL A 40 4.70 20.90 -36.88
C VAL A 40 4.80 21.69 -35.58
N ALA A 41 5.24 22.93 -35.74
CA ALA A 41 5.31 23.97 -34.73
C ALA A 41 3.95 24.65 -34.55
N GLY A 42 3.73 25.23 -33.37
CA GLY A 42 2.61 26.12 -33.03
C GLY A 42 2.33 25.99 -31.53
N GLY A 43 2.70 26.92 -30.65
CA GLY A 43 2.53 28.36 -30.78
C GLY A 43 1.15 28.73 -30.25
N GLY A 44 1.01 28.95 -28.94
CA GLY A 44 -0.28 29.29 -28.34
C GLY A 44 -0.20 29.53 -26.84
N ARG A 45 0.25 30.74 -26.46
CA ARG A 45 0.02 31.30 -25.13
C ARG A 45 -1.49 31.54 -24.94
N ALA A 46 -2.05 31.11 -23.83
CA ALA A 46 -3.29 31.68 -23.32
C ALA A 46 -3.25 31.71 -21.79
N THR A 47 -2.98 32.92 -21.30
CA THR A 47 -3.19 33.43 -19.96
C THR A 47 -4.66 33.28 -19.54
N GLY A 48 -4.93 32.88 -18.29
CA GLY A 48 -6.30 32.77 -17.78
C GLY A 48 -6.41 32.72 -16.26
N ALA A 49 -6.36 33.91 -15.66
CA ALA A 49 -7.02 34.36 -14.43
C ALA A 49 -7.08 33.41 -13.21
N ARG A 50 -6.25 33.72 -12.20
CA ARG A 50 -6.52 33.45 -10.79
C ARG A 50 -7.65 34.36 -10.32
N ALA A 51 -8.82 33.82 -9.98
CA ALA A 51 -9.87 34.54 -9.29
C ALA A 51 -9.63 34.45 -7.78
N THR A 52 -8.93 35.43 -7.22
CA THR A 52 -8.89 35.67 -5.76
C THR A 52 -10.09 36.54 -5.39
N ALA A 53 -11.13 35.93 -4.81
CA ALA A 53 -12.21 36.66 -4.18
C ALA A 53 -11.74 37.20 -2.83
N ALA A 54 -11.34 38.47 -2.79
CA ALA A 54 -11.14 39.22 -1.55
C ALA A 54 -12.50 39.75 -1.07
N VAL A 55 -13.03 39.17 0.00
CA VAL A 55 -14.23 39.66 0.67
C VAL A 55 -13.78 40.70 1.71
N SER A 56 -13.89 41.97 1.35
CA SER A 56 -13.72 43.09 2.27
C SER A 56 -15.02 43.31 3.04
N VAL A 57 -15.04 42.93 4.32
CA VAL A 57 -16.11 43.31 5.26
C VAL A 57 -15.78 44.67 5.86
N VAL A 58 -16.45 45.71 5.37
CA VAL A 58 -16.44 47.05 5.99
C VAL A 58 -17.24 47.01 7.28
N SER A 59 -16.56 47.28 8.39
CA SER A 59 -17.16 47.44 9.71
C SER A 59 -17.80 48.84 9.80
N GLY A 60 -19.13 48.91 9.74
CA GLY A 60 -19.90 50.12 10.06
C GLY A 60 -20.22 50.16 11.55
N LEU A 61 -19.44 50.93 12.32
CA LEU A 61 -19.71 51.22 13.72
C LEU A 61 -20.40 52.60 13.79
N ALA A 62 -21.73 52.61 13.86
CA ALA A 62 -22.50 53.81 14.19
C ALA A 62 -23.12 53.62 15.57
N ALA A 63 -22.52 54.29 16.56
CA ALA A 63 -23.05 54.45 17.89
C ALA A 63 -24.12 55.54 17.90
N SER A 64 -25.25 55.30 18.56
CA SER A 64 -26.02 56.31 19.30
C SER A 64 -27.18 55.63 20.05
N GLY A 65 -27.36 55.99 21.33
CA GLY A 65 -28.53 55.59 22.11
C GLY A 65 -28.17 55.08 23.50
N ARG A 66 -27.99 56.01 24.42
CA ARG A 66 -27.75 55.78 25.84
C ARG A 66 -29.10 55.53 26.51
N ASP A 67 -29.42 54.29 26.85
CA ASP A 67 -30.49 54.01 27.82
C ASP A 67 -30.01 53.06 28.93
N ARG A 68 -30.00 53.63 30.14
CA ARG A 68 -29.72 52.96 31.41
C ARG A 68 -31.03 52.43 31.95
N ASN A 69 -31.36 51.16 31.75
CA ASN A 69 -32.30 50.50 32.66
C ASN A 69 -32.25 48.97 32.60
N SER A 70 -32.13 48.35 33.77
CA SER A 70 -32.54 46.98 34.10
C SER A 70 -31.76 45.81 33.48
N SER A 71 -30.61 45.56 34.13
CA SER A 71 -30.10 44.25 34.49
C SER A 71 -31.17 43.15 34.62
N ARG A 72 -31.00 42.02 33.89
CA ARG A 72 -31.09 40.62 34.41
C ARG A 72 -31.23 39.48 33.37
N GLN A 73 -31.30 39.71 32.06
CA GLN A 73 -31.67 38.61 31.12
C GLN A 73 -30.69 38.29 29.97
N GLY A 74 -29.43 38.75 29.99
CA GLY A 74 -28.52 38.64 28.83
C GLY A 74 -27.42 37.56 28.86
N SER A 75 -27.24 36.81 29.95
CA SER A 75 -26.05 35.94 30.12
C SER A 75 -26.22 34.50 29.65
N ALA A 76 -27.47 34.00 29.54
CA ALA A 76 -27.74 32.63 29.13
C ALA A 76 -27.56 32.43 27.61
N LEU A 77 -27.96 33.41 26.80
CA LEU A 77 -27.92 33.28 25.33
C LEU A 77 -26.49 33.40 24.75
N ARG A 78 -25.61 34.17 25.40
CA ARG A 78 -24.22 34.37 24.98
C ARG A 78 -23.30 33.18 25.27
N LYS A 79 -23.60 32.38 26.31
CA LYS A 79 -22.86 31.16 26.65
C LYS A 79 -23.24 29.98 25.75
N SER A 80 -24.46 29.97 25.21
CA SER A 80 -24.93 28.90 24.32
C SER A 80 -24.34 28.98 22.91
N LEU A 81 -24.02 30.17 22.41
CA LEU A 81 -23.41 30.33 21.09
C LEU A 81 -21.96 29.82 21.01
N THR A 82 -21.16 30.01 22.06
CA THR A 82 -19.74 29.57 22.08
C THR A 82 -19.59 28.06 22.19
N VAL A 83 -20.47 27.39 22.95
CA VAL A 83 -20.51 25.92 23.02
C VAL A 83 -20.96 25.31 21.68
N ALA A 84 -21.95 25.91 21.01
CA ALA A 84 -22.43 25.42 19.71
C ALA A 84 -21.37 25.52 18.60
N VAL A 85 -20.55 26.58 18.58
CA VAL A 85 -19.43 26.75 17.64
C VAL A 85 -18.28 25.79 17.94
N ALA A 86 -17.99 25.52 19.22
CA ALA A 86 -16.95 24.56 19.60
C ALA A 86 -17.33 23.10 19.28
N VAL A 87 -18.61 22.71 19.47
CA VAL A 87 -19.11 21.37 19.15
C VAL A 87 -19.16 21.13 17.63
N THR A 88 -19.54 22.14 16.85
CA THR A 88 -19.52 22.04 15.37
C THR A 88 -18.09 21.99 14.81
N ALA A 89 -17.14 22.74 15.36
CA ALA A 89 -15.73 22.67 14.96
C ALA A 89 -15.10 21.29 15.28
N LEU A 90 -15.43 20.69 16.42
CA LEU A 90 -14.99 19.32 16.75
C LEU A 90 -15.63 18.28 15.82
N ALA A 91 -16.90 18.42 15.45
CA ALA A 91 -17.57 17.51 14.51
C ALA A 91 -16.96 17.56 13.10
N VAL A 92 -16.54 18.74 12.61
CA VAL A 92 -15.86 18.89 11.31
C VAL A 92 -14.39 18.40 11.35
N GLY A 93 -13.74 18.49 12.51
CA GLY A 93 -12.39 17.92 12.71
C GLY A 93 -12.38 16.39 12.66
N ILE A 94 -13.41 15.72 13.19
CA ILE A 94 -13.50 14.25 13.21
C ILE A 94 -13.81 13.68 11.81
N THR A 95 -14.60 14.37 10.98
CA THR A 95 -14.90 13.89 9.61
C THR A 95 -13.70 14.03 8.67
N SER A 96 -12.81 14.99 8.90
CA SER A 96 -11.60 15.20 8.07
C SER A 96 -10.57 14.06 8.21
N GLY A 97 -10.59 13.32 9.32
CA GLY A 97 -9.72 12.15 9.53
C GLY A 97 -10.10 10.90 8.71
N ILE A 98 -11.32 10.85 8.17
CA ILE A 98 -11.82 9.68 7.41
C ILE A 98 -11.41 9.75 5.92
N TYR A 99 -11.10 10.94 5.39
CA TYR A 99 -10.82 11.13 3.96
C TYR A 99 -9.34 11.02 3.57
N ALA A 100 -8.43 10.70 4.51
CA ALA A 100 -6.99 10.60 4.24
C ALA A 100 -6.52 9.26 3.62
N GLN A 101 -7.44 8.39 3.18
CA GLN A 101 -7.09 7.20 2.38
C GLN A 101 -6.95 7.58 0.90
N GLY A 102 -5.83 8.25 0.58
CA GLY A 102 -5.50 8.73 -0.76
C GLY A 102 -5.44 7.63 -1.84
N SER A 103 -5.99 7.96 -3.02
CA SER A 103 -5.87 7.28 -4.32
C SER A 103 -6.06 5.75 -4.34
N ASP A 104 -7.17 5.32 -4.95
CA ASP A 104 -7.47 3.93 -5.27
C ASP A 104 -6.31 3.26 -6.04
N TRP A 105 -5.59 2.33 -5.41
CA TRP A 105 -4.64 1.48 -6.12
C TRP A 105 -5.39 0.38 -6.86
N LYS A 106 -5.88 0.71 -8.06
CA LYS A 106 -6.54 -0.26 -8.92
C LYS A 106 -5.48 -0.94 -9.78
N ALA A 107 -5.40 -2.26 -9.65
CA ALA A 107 -4.63 -3.08 -10.56
C ALA A 107 -5.34 -3.11 -11.93
N PRO A 108 -4.57 -3.27 -13.02
CA PRO A 108 -5.13 -3.28 -14.37
C PRO A 108 -6.00 -4.53 -14.61
N ALA A 109 -6.87 -4.46 -15.62
CA ALA A 109 -7.89 -5.49 -15.87
C ALA A 109 -7.28 -6.85 -16.27
N ASP A 110 -6.12 -6.86 -16.89
CA ASP A 110 -5.33 -8.06 -17.19
C ASP A 110 -4.91 -8.78 -15.90
N ALA A 111 -4.43 -8.06 -14.87
CA ALA A 111 -4.04 -8.62 -13.59
C ALA A 111 -5.20 -9.34 -12.88
N LYS A 112 -6.42 -8.81 -12.97
CA LYS A 112 -7.63 -9.44 -12.41
C LYS A 112 -7.91 -10.83 -12.99
N ASN A 113 -7.51 -11.06 -14.23
CA ASN A 113 -7.76 -12.31 -14.95
C ASN A 113 -6.65 -13.35 -14.71
N VAL A 114 -5.52 -12.95 -14.14
CA VAL A 114 -4.41 -13.87 -13.85
C VAL A 114 -4.82 -14.83 -12.73
N LYS A 115 -4.77 -16.13 -13.04
CA LYS A 115 -5.08 -17.19 -12.08
C LYS A 115 -3.83 -17.62 -11.34
N ASN A 116 -3.98 -17.82 -10.04
CA ASN A 116 -2.93 -18.32 -9.18
C ASN A 116 -2.63 -19.80 -9.50
N PRO A 117 -1.44 -20.13 -10.04
CA PRO A 117 -1.08 -21.51 -10.38
C PRO A 117 -0.89 -22.39 -9.13
N LEU A 118 -0.69 -21.78 -7.96
CA LEU A 118 -0.55 -22.45 -6.67
C LEU A 118 -1.83 -22.45 -5.84
N ALA A 119 -2.98 -22.13 -6.44
CA ALA A 119 -4.27 -22.09 -5.72
C ALA A 119 -4.64 -23.43 -5.06
N ALA A 120 -4.31 -24.55 -5.72
CA ALA A 120 -4.53 -25.90 -5.17
C ALA A 120 -3.67 -26.19 -3.93
N LYS A 121 -2.52 -25.52 -3.80
CA LYS A 121 -1.55 -25.68 -2.69
C LYS A 121 -1.60 -24.52 -1.70
N LYS A 122 -2.66 -23.72 -1.71
CA LYS A 122 -2.77 -22.52 -0.84
C LYS A 122 -2.66 -22.80 0.66
N ASN A 123 -3.00 -24.02 1.09
CA ASN A 123 -2.95 -24.47 2.47
C ASN A 123 -1.81 -25.46 2.74
N ASP A 124 -0.93 -25.71 1.76
CA ASP A 124 0.21 -26.61 1.94
C ASP A 124 1.19 -26.00 2.97
N PRO A 125 1.47 -26.68 4.09
CA PRO A 125 2.36 -26.16 5.13
C PRO A 125 3.75 -25.80 4.62
N LYS A 126 4.26 -26.51 3.60
CA LYS A 126 5.55 -26.21 3.01
C LYS A 126 5.51 -24.89 2.24
N VAL A 127 4.51 -24.71 1.39
CA VAL A 127 4.29 -23.47 0.61
C VAL A 127 4.13 -22.26 1.55
N LEU A 128 3.32 -22.41 2.59
CA LEU A 128 3.11 -21.34 3.57
C LEU A 128 4.36 -21.08 4.42
N GLY A 129 5.14 -22.11 4.74
CA GLY A 129 6.39 -21.98 5.48
C GLY A 129 7.48 -21.23 4.70
N ASP A 130 7.64 -21.55 3.41
CA ASP A 130 8.59 -20.87 2.53
C ASP A 130 8.16 -19.40 2.28
N ALA A 131 6.85 -19.17 2.08
CA ALA A 131 6.29 -17.81 2.01
C ALA A 131 6.50 -17.00 3.30
N LYS A 132 6.29 -17.62 4.47
CA LYS A 132 6.43 -16.95 5.78
C LYS A 132 7.84 -16.38 5.96
N LYS A 133 8.87 -17.15 5.61
CA LYS A 133 10.28 -16.68 5.68
C LYS A 133 10.49 -15.43 4.82
N ALA A 134 9.95 -15.45 3.60
CA ALA A 134 10.06 -14.30 2.69
C ALA A 134 9.29 -13.07 3.23
N VAL A 135 8.12 -13.27 3.83
CA VAL A 135 7.33 -12.20 4.48
C VAL A 135 8.08 -11.60 5.67
N GLU A 136 8.65 -12.44 6.53
CA GLU A 136 9.40 -12.01 7.71
C GLU A 136 10.61 -11.14 7.35
N GLN A 137 11.32 -11.50 6.27
CA GLN A 137 12.49 -10.77 5.81
C GLN A 137 12.14 -9.44 5.11
N ASN A 138 11.06 -9.42 4.33
CA ASN A 138 10.84 -8.35 3.35
C ASN A 138 9.61 -7.48 3.62
N CYS A 139 8.61 -7.99 4.34
CA CYS A 139 7.29 -7.37 4.41
C CYS A 139 6.91 -6.95 5.84
N VAL A 140 7.32 -7.70 6.86
CA VAL A 140 6.91 -7.48 8.27
C VAL A 140 7.33 -6.11 8.80
N THR A 141 8.49 -5.58 8.39
CA THR A 141 8.96 -4.26 8.83
C THR A 141 7.95 -3.15 8.58
N CYS A 142 7.16 -3.26 7.51
CA CYS A 142 6.14 -2.29 7.14
C CYS A 142 4.70 -2.79 7.41
N HIS A 143 4.42 -4.06 7.15
CA HIS A 143 3.06 -4.61 7.26
C HIS A 143 2.74 -5.23 8.63
N GLY A 144 3.73 -5.42 9.49
CA GLY A 144 3.59 -6.08 10.78
C GLY A 144 3.51 -7.61 10.67
N PRO A 145 3.72 -8.34 11.79
CA PRO A 145 3.71 -9.81 11.80
C PRO A 145 2.33 -10.40 11.49
N ASN A 146 1.26 -9.64 11.79
CA ASN A 146 -0.11 -10.03 11.53
C ASN A 146 -0.67 -9.42 10.24
N GLY A 147 0.15 -8.70 9.46
CA GLY A 147 -0.26 -8.08 8.21
C GLY A 147 -1.21 -6.90 8.36
N LYS A 148 -1.29 -6.25 9.53
CA LYS A 148 -2.24 -5.16 9.80
C LYS A 148 -1.79 -3.78 9.29
N GLY A 149 -0.62 -3.69 8.67
CA GLY A 149 -0.06 -2.41 8.23
C GLY A 149 0.53 -1.58 9.38
N ASP A 150 0.77 -2.20 10.54
CA ASP A 150 1.24 -1.60 11.79
C ASP A 150 2.70 -1.96 12.10
N GLY A 151 3.50 -2.25 11.07
CA GLY A 151 4.92 -2.56 11.23
C GLY A 151 5.71 -1.38 11.84
N PRO A 152 6.89 -1.63 12.44
CA PRO A 152 7.69 -0.60 13.11
C PRO A 152 8.04 0.59 12.19
N ALA A 153 8.20 0.36 10.89
CA ALA A 153 8.45 1.42 9.92
C ALA A 153 7.17 2.15 9.46
N ALA A 154 5.98 1.57 9.65
CA ALA A 154 4.72 2.07 9.08
C ALA A 154 4.38 3.50 9.55
N ALA A 155 4.69 3.83 10.80
CA ALA A 155 4.44 5.15 11.37
C ALA A 155 5.24 6.25 10.64
N ALA A 156 6.49 5.96 10.26
CA ALA A 156 7.41 6.90 9.62
C ALA A 156 7.20 7.05 8.10
N LEU A 157 6.46 6.13 7.45
CA LEU A 157 6.25 6.19 6.01
C LEU A 157 5.27 7.31 5.60
N PRO A 158 5.56 8.05 4.52
CA PRO A 158 4.60 8.99 3.96
C PRO A 158 3.38 8.25 3.36
N PRO A 159 2.23 8.91 3.19
CA PRO A 159 1.09 8.32 2.49
C PRO A 159 1.45 7.87 1.06
N PRO A 160 0.87 6.76 0.55
CA PRO A 160 -0.10 5.89 1.22
C PRO A 160 0.55 4.98 2.28
N LYS A 161 -0.15 4.78 3.40
CA LYS A 161 0.27 3.85 4.45
C LYS A 161 0.22 2.39 3.96
N PRO A 162 1.03 1.48 4.54
CA PRO A 162 0.94 0.04 4.24
C PRO A 162 -0.49 -0.49 4.44
N ALA A 163 -0.92 -1.37 3.53
CA ALA A 163 -2.26 -1.95 3.59
C ALA A 163 -2.37 -3.02 4.69
N ASP A 164 -3.55 -3.08 5.32
CA ASP A 164 -3.97 -4.20 6.17
C ASP A 164 -4.46 -5.36 5.30
N TRP A 165 -3.69 -6.45 5.28
CA TRP A 165 -3.97 -7.68 4.55
C TRP A 165 -5.23 -8.40 5.02
N THR A 166 -5.67 -8.15 6.26
CA THR A 166 -6.88 -8.73 6.87
C THR A 166 -8.13 -7.87 6.67
N SER A 167 -7.98 -6.70 6.05
CA SER A 167 -9.08 -5.80 5.74
C SER A 167 -10.00 -6.38 4.64
N SER A 168 -11.29 -6.03 4.70
CA SER A 168 -12.27 -6.43 3.67
C SER A 168 -11.90 -5.90 2.28
N ARG A 169 -11.22 -4.74 2.22
CA ARG A 169 -10.72 -4.15 0.99
C ARG A 169 -9.71 -5.05 0.29
N VAL A 170 -8.72 -5.57 1.02
CA VAL A 170 -7.71 -6.48 0.41
C VAL A 170 -8.31 -7.86 0.18
N ALA A 171 -9.24 -8.30 1.03
CA ALA A 171 -9.93 -9.57 0.84
C ALA A 171 -10.77 -9.60 -0.45
N SER A 172 -11.35 -8.47 -0.89
CA SER A 172 -12.16 -8.40 -2.12
C SER A 172 -11.36 -8.33 -3.41
N GLU A 173 -10.05 -8.08 -3.34
CA GLU A 173 -9.16 -8.14 -4.49
C GLU A 173 -8.97 -9.60 -4.94
N THR A 174 -8.74 -9.82 -6.22
CA THR A 174 -8.39 -11.13 -6.77
C THR A 174 -6.91 -11.47 -6.51
N ASP A 175 -6.56 -12.75 -6.56
CA ASP A 175 -5.16 -13.19 -6.35
C ASP A 175 -4.19 -12.54 -7.35
N GLY A 176 -4.61 -12.35 -8.60
CA GLY A 176 -3.81 -11.70 -9.63
C GLY A 176 -3.59 -10.20 -9.39
N GLU A 177 -4.56 -9.51 -8.77
CA GLU A 177 -4.37 -8.11 -8.36
C GLU A 177 -3.32 -7.99 -7.25
N ILE A 178 -3.39 -8.86 -6.24
CA ILE A 178 -2.41 -8.89 -5.15
C ILE A 178 -1.02 -9.23 -5.71
N PHE A 179 -0.92 -10.21 -6.60
CA PHE A 179 0.32 -10.57 -7.28
C PHE A 179 0.92 -9.39 -8.06
N TRP A 180 0.10 -8.65 -8.80
CA TRP A 180 0.53 -7.49 -9.55
C TRP A 180 1.01 -6.37 -8.62
N LYS A 181 0.33 -6.14 -7.50
CA LYS A 181 0.72 -5.15 -6.49
C LYS A 181 2.06 -5.48 -5.84
N ILE A 182 2.27 -6.74 -5.44
CA ILE A 182 3.56 -7.21 -4.93
C ILE A 182 4.66 -7.03 -5.98
N SER A 183 4.35 -7.35 -7.24
CA SER A 183 5.32 -7.26 -8.33
C SER A 183 5.74 -5.82 -8.63
N ASN A 184 4.81 -4.86 -8.61
CA ASN A 184 5.10 -3.50 -9.06
C ASN A 184 5.41 -2.52 -7.92
N GLY A 185 4.93 -2.78 -6.70
CA GLY A 185 5.05 -1.83 -5.60
C GLY A 185 4.32 -0.50 -5.85
N ARG A 186 4.31 0.37 -4.85
CA ARG A 186 3.78 1.74 -4.96
C ARG A 186 4.29 2.60 -3.81
N GLY A 187 4.75 3.82 -4.13
CA GLY A 187 5.22 4.77 -3.12
C GLY A 187 6.41 4.20 -2.35
N ALA A 188 6.26 4.06 -1.03
CA ALA A 188 7.28 3.48 -0.16
C ALA A 188 7.43 1.94 -0.29
N MET A 189 6.47 1.24 -0.91
CA MET A 189 6.57 -0.19 -1.13
C MET A 189 7.41 -0.46 -2.40
N PRO A 190 8.59 -1.10 -2.30
CA PRO A 190 9.42 -1.40 -3.46
C PRO A 190 8.79 -2.50 -4.35
N PRO A 191 9.17 -2.57 -5.63
CA PRO A 191 8.78 -3.66 -6.52
C PRO A 191 9.53 -4.96 -6.18
N TRP A 192 8.80 -6.08 -6.06
CA TRP A 192 9.38 -7.39 -5.78
C TRP A 192 9.58 -8.26 -7.03
N LYS A 193 9.87 -7.62 -8.19
CA LYS A 193 10.11 -8.35 -9.46
C LYS A 193 11.33 -9.26 -9.43
N HIS A 194 12.28 -8.98 -8.55
CA HIS A 194 13.50 -9.76 -8.36
C HIS A 194 13.26 -11.10 -7.67
N LEU A 195 12.15 -11.25 -6.93
CA LEU A 195 11.74 -12.56 -6.40
C LEU A 195 11.23 -13.44 -7.55
N PRO A 196 11.52 -14.75 -7.57
CA PRO A 196 10.92 -15.68 -8.50
C PRO A 196 9.39 -15.59 -8.49
N GLU A 197 8.79 -15.76 -9.67
CA GLU A 197 7.32 -15.69 -9.81
C GLU A 197 6.60 -16.67 -8.87
N GLN A 198 7.12 -17.89 -8.76
CA GLN A 198 6.58 -18.89 -7.83
C GLN A 198 6.55 -18.32 -6.40
N GLN A 199 7.65 -17.76 -5.91
CA GLN A 199 7.72 -17.19 -4.56
C GLN A 199 6.72 -16.04 -4.37
N ARG A 200 6.49 -15.21 -5.39
CA ARG A 200 5.45 -14.17 -5.34
C ARG A 200 4.03 -14.76 -5.20
N TRP A 201 3.73 -15.87 -5.87
CA TRP A 201 2.46 -16.57 -5.69
C TRP A 201 2.32 -17.20 -4.30
N GLU A 202 3.42 -17.71 -3.74
CA GLU A 202 3.45 -18.22 -2.37
C GLU A 202 3.15 -17.10 -1.36
N LEU A 203 3.65 -15.88 -1.58
CA LEU A 203 3.29 -14.69 -0.79
C LEU A 203 1.79 -14.37 -0.85
N VAL A 204 1.16 -14.48 -2.03
CA VAL A 204 -0.29 -14.29 -2.19
C VAL A 204 -1.06 -15.32 -1.36
N ASN A 205 -0.66 -16.60 -1.42
CA ASN A 205 -1.26 -17.65 -0.60
C ASN A 205 -1.11 -17.38 0.90
N TYR A 206 0.05 -16.88 1.33
CA TYR A 206 0.26 -16.49 2.72
C TYR A 206 -0.70 -15.38 3.17
N ILE A 207 -0.88 -14.33 2.36
CA ILE A 207 -1.84 -13.25 2.62
C ILE A 207 -3.26 -13.81 2.77
N ARG A 208 -3.67 -14.73 1.88
CA ARG A 208 -4.98 -15.41 1.99
C ARG A 208 -5.12 -16.24 3.26
N SER A 209 -4.04 -16.89 3.68
CA SER A 209 -4.05 -17.69 4.91
C SER A 209 -4.30 -16.85 6.17
N LEU A 210 -3.89 -15.57 6.17
CA LEU A 210 -4.16 -14.64 7.27
C LEU A 210 -5.62 -14.18 7.28
N GLN A 211 -6.21 -13.98 6.10
CA GLN A 211 -7.63 -13.61 5.96
C GLN A 211 -8.56 -14.74 6.45
N ALA A 212 -8.15 -16.00 6.31
CA ALA A 212 -8.92 -17.16 6.74
C ALA A 212 -8.90 -17.44 8.26
N LYS A 213 -7.97 -16.83 9.00
CA LYS A 213 -7.78 -17.02 10.45
C LYS A 213 -8.54 -15.99 11.31
N LYS A 214 -9.46 -15.24 10.70
CA LYS A 214 -10.17 -14.12 11.31
C LYS A 214 -11.36 -14.57 12.14
#